data_AF-Q0VJW1-F1
#
_entry.id   AF-Q0VJW1-F1
#
_cell.length_a   1.000
_cell.length_b   1.000
_cell.length_c   1.000
_cell.angle_alpha   90.00
_cell.angle_beta   90.00
_cell.angle_gamma   90.00
#
_symmetry.space_group_name_H-M   'P 1'
#
loop_
_entity.id
_entity.type
_entity.pdbx_description
1 polymer ?
#
loop_
_entity_poly.entity_id
_entity_poly.type
_entity_poly.pdbx_seq_one_letter_code
_entity_poly.pdbx_strand_id
1 'polypeptide(L)'
;NKIKQLPQNMFQNMLHIRIIFLSNNLIKNISSNAFQSSSLQILDLSGNRISYLEKNFVSKLYAFNKTLSSFDFRGNPFQCACLVEILNDVKKLGIEHDIDEDIEDIKCSMTNKFTCLRPDEE
;
A
#
# COMPACT_ATOMS: atom_id res chain seq x y z
N ASN A 1 -10.11 9.68 10.62
CA ASN A 1 -9.41 9.16 11.83
C ASN A 1 -7.97 9.71 11.81
N LYS A 2 -7.11 9.54 12.84
CA LYS A 2 -5.78 10.24 12.95
C LYS A 2 -4.56 9.31 12.91
N ILE A 3 -4.71 8.11 12.34
CA ILE A 3 -3.62 7.12 12.26
C ILE A 3 -2.52 7.66 11.36
N LYS A 4 -1.26 7.61 11.80
CA LYS A 4 -0.10 8.17 11.08
C LYS A 4 0.88 7.12 10.56
N GLN A 5 0.91 5.94 11.20
CA GLN A 5 1.86 4.89 10.90
C GLN A 5 1.23 3.52 11.16
N LEU A 6 1.64 2.53 10.37
CA LEU A 6 1.34 1.13 10.61
C LEU A 6 2.65 0.40 10.98
N PRO A 7 2.89 0.17 12.28
CA PRO A 7 4.09 -0.52 12.74
C PRO A 7 4.06 -2.00 12.35
N GLN A 8 5.23 -2.62 12.41
CA GLN A 8 5.37 -4.07 12.26
C GLN A 8 4.45 -4.79 13.25
N ASN A 9 3.93 -5.96 12.85
CA ASN A 9 3.13 -6.82 13.71
C ASN A 9 1.82 -6.22 14.24
N MET A 10 1.34 -5.09 13.69
CA MET A 10 0.08 -4.46 14.13
C MET A 10 -1.12 -5.41 14.05
N PHE A 11 -1.18 -6.25 13.02
CA PHE A 11 -2.22 -7.26 12.84
C PHE A 11 -1.72 -8.68 13.17
N GLN A 12 -0.66 -8.79 13.97
CA GLN A 12 -0.15 -10.09 14.41
C GLN A 12 -1.23 -10.85 15.17
N ASN A 13 -1.37 -12.15 14.86
CA ASN A 13 -2.38 -13.05 15.42
C ASN A 13 -3.84 -12.74 15.04
N MET A 14 -4.09 -11.78 14.15
CA MET A 14 -5.43 -11.51 13.63
C MET A 14 -5.74 -12.43 12.42
N LEU A 15 -5.75 -13.74 12.68
CA LEU A 15 -5.77 -14.80 11.66
C LEU A 15 -7.02 -14.78 10.75
N HIS A 16 -8.10 -14.17 11.24
CA HIS A 16 -9.38 -14.11 10.54
C HIS A 16 -9.66 -12.76 9.87
N ILE A 17 -8.76 -11.77 9.98
CA ILE A 17 -8.95 -10.52 9.26
C ILE A 17 -8.76 -10.76 7.77
N ARG A 18 -9.81 -10.38 7.03
CA ARG A 18 -9.91 -10.48 5.56
C ARG A 18 -9.96 -9.11 4.90
N ILE A 19 -10.47 -8.10 5.61
CA ILE A 19 -10.73 -6.78 5.04
C ILE A 19 -10.20 -5.74 6.03
N ILE A 20 -9.37 -4.83 5.55
CA ILE A 20 -8.85 -3.70 6.33
C ILE A 20 -9.12 -2.41 5.55
N PHE A 21 -10.00 -1.57 6.11
CA PHE A 21 -10.23 -0.21 5.63
C PHE A 21 -9.49 0.80 6.50
N LEU A 22 -8.51 1.48 5.92
CA LEU A 22 -7.71 2.53 6.55
C LEU A 22 -7.69 3.80 5.70
N SER A 23 -8.64 3.93 4.78
CA SER A 23 -8.78 5.11 3.95
C SER A 23 -9.02 6.38 4.74
N ASN A 24 -8.67 7.52 4.16
CA ASN A 24 -8.88 8.85 4.74
C ASN A 24 -8.27 9.00 6.15
N ASN A 25 -7.05 8.50 6.30
CA ASN A 25 -6.20 8.70 7.48
C ASN A 25 -5.00 9.59 7.15
N LEU A 26 -3.99 9.61 8.02
CA LEU A 26 -2.78 10.41 7.87
C LEU A 26 -1.54 9.52 7.74
N ILE A 27 -1.70 8.29 7.23
CA ILE A 27 -0.65 7.29 7.15
C ILE A 27 0.43 7.78 6.20
N LYS A 28 1.67 7.81 6.67
CA LYS A 28 2.85 8.12 5.85
C LYS A 28 3.73 6.90 5.65
N ASN A 29 3.91 6.12 6.71
CA ASN A 29 4.83 5.00 6.74
C ASN A 29 4.06 3.73 7.11
N ILE A 30 4.34 2.66 6.38
CA ILE A 30 3.74 1.36 6.59
C ILE A 30 4.81 0.30 6.40
N SER A 31 4.92 -0.62 7.36
CA SER A 31 5.80 -1.76 7.19
C SER A 31 5.07 -2.92 6.53
N SER A 32 5.72 -3.59 5.57
CA SER A 32 5.16 -4.79 4.93
C SER A 32 4.89 -5.91 5.96
N ASN A 33 5.66 -5.94 7.05
CA ASN A 33 5.48 -6.90 8.15
C ASN A 33 4.29 -6.58 9.07
N ALA A 34 3.58 -5.46 8.88
CA ALA A 34 2.33 -5.20 9.59
C ALA A 34 1.28 -6.29 9.33
N PHE A 35 1.38 -6.98 8.18
CA PHE A 35 0.44 -7.98 7.67
C PHE A 35 1.02 -9.41 7.61
N GLN A 36 2.14 -9.68 8.30
CA GLN A 36 2.90 -10.95 8.21
C GLN A 36 2.12 -12.19 8.72
N SER A 37 0.96 -12.01 9.35
CA SER A 37 0.15 -13.12 9.89
C SER A 37 -1.36 -12.88 9.74
N SER A 38 -1.77 -12.06 8.77
CA SER A 38 -3.15 -11.95 8.35
C SER A 38 -3.45 -12.96 7.23
N SER A 39 -4.73 -13.16 6.89
CA SER A 39 -5.08 -13.70 5.57
C SER A 39 -5.98 -12.69 4.87
N LEU A 40 -5.38 -11.55 4.56
CA LEU A 40 -6.03 -10.39 4.00
C LEU A 40 -6.49 -10.69 2.56
N GLN A 41 -7.65 -10.18 2.21
CA GLN A 41 -8.24 -10.21 0.87
C GLN A 41 -8.32 -8.79 0.29
N ILE A 42 -8.69 -7.82 1.13
CA ILE A 42 -8.87 -6.42 0.75
C ILE A 42 -8.09 -5.52 1.70
N LEU A 43 -7.26 -4.65 1.12
CA LEU A 43 -6.59 -3.57 1.82
C LEU A 43 -6.90 -2.23 1.15
N ASP A 44 -7.49 -1.31 1.90
CA ASP A 44 -7.74 0.05 1.44
C ASP A 44 -6.88 1.04 2.25
N LEU A 45 -5.91 1.64 1.59
CA LEU A 45 -5.06 2.73 2.07
C LEU A 45 -5.33 4.04 1.33
N SER A 46 -6.44 4.16 0.61
CA SER A 46 -6.73 5.34 -0.20
C SER A 46 -6.85 6.63 0.64
N GLY A 47 -6.57 7.79 0.03
CA GLY A 47 -6.71 9.08 0.71
C GLY A 47 -5.81 9.24 1.94
N ASN A 48 -4.61 8.66 1.91
CA ASN A 48 -3.60 8.81 2.97
C ASN A 48 -2.48 9.78 2.52
N ARG A 49 -1.33 9.74 3.21
CA ARG A 49 -0.17 10.61 2.92
C ARG A 49 1.08 9.81 2.58
N ILE A 50 0.90 8.67 1.93
CA ILE A 50 1.98 7.76 1.56
C ILE A 50 2.68 8.30 0.31
N SER A 51 3.98 8.56 0.41
CA SER A 51 4.81 9.03 -0.72
C SER A 51 5.64 7.93 -1.36
N TYR A 52 5.91 6.85 -0.63
CA TYR A 52 6.64 5.67 -1.08
C TYR A 52 6.23 4.45 -0.23
N LEU A 53 6.49 3.25 -0.73
CA LEU A 53 6.42 2.01 0.04
C LEU A 53 7.82 1.38 0.12
N GLU A 54 8.03 0.52 1.12
CA GLU A 54 9.23 -0.31 1.20
C GLU A 54 9.48 -1.04 -0.13
N LYS A 55 10.75 -1.32 -0.45
CA LYS A 55 11.07 -2.09 -1.64
C LYS A 55 10.42 -3.48 -1.56
N ASN A 56 9.83 -3.92 -2.67
CA ASN A 56 9.07 -5.17 -2.78
C ASN A 56 7.86 -5.26 -1.83
N PHE A 57 7.29 -4.14 -1.38
CA PHE A 57 6.18 -4.12 -0.43
C PHE A 57 5.00 -4.99 -0.90
N VAL A 58 4.53 -4.81 -2.13
CA VAL A 58 3.36 -5.54 -2.67
C VAL A 58 3.67 -7.03 -2.78
N SER A 59 4.87 -7.37 -3.28
CA SER A 59 5.33 -8.76 -3.35
C SER A 59 5.38 -9.45 -1.97
N LYS A 60 5.86 -8.75 -0.92
CA LYS A 60 5.85 -9.26 0.46
C LYS A 60 4.44 -9.38 1.02
N LEU A 61 3.61 -8.35 0.82
CA LEU A 61 2.22 -8.36 1.26
C LEU A 61 1.47 -9.57 0.68
N TYR A 62 1.62 -9.83 -0.62
CA TYR A 62 1.05 -10.98 -1.31
C TYR A 62 1.66 -12.32 -0.87
N ALA A 63 2.96 -12.35 -0.55
CA ALA A 63 3.61 -13.56 -0.02
C ALA A 63 3.01 -13.98 1.32
N PHE A 64 2.72 -13.03 2.21
CA PHE A 64 2.04 -13.26 3.48
C PHE A 64 0.54 -13.52 3.32
N ASN A 65 -0.10 -12.85 2.35
CA ASN A 65 -1.55 -12.86 2.15
C ASN A 65 -1.87 -13.33 0.72
N LYS A 66 -1.74 -14.63 0.45
CA LYS A 66 -2.00 -15.22 -0.88
C LYS A 66 -3.44 -15.05 -1.37
N THR A 67 -4.33 -14.68 -0.46
CA THR A 67 -5.74 -14.40 -0.72
C THR A 67 -6.01 -12.95 -1.12
N LEU A 68 -5.00 -12.08 -1.14
CA LEU A 68 -5.15 -10.66 -1.46
C LEU A 68 -5.60 -10.53 -2.92
N SER A 69 -6.83 -10.06 -3.10
CA SER A 69 -7.42 -9.77 -4.40
C SER A 69 -7.44 -8.27 -4.69
N SER A 70 -7.40 -7.44 -3.64
CA SER A 70 -7.61 -6.01 -3.79
C SER A 70 -6.73 -5.17 -2.87
N PHE A 71 -6.08 -4.16 -3.45
CA PHE A 71 -5.21 -3.20 -2.77
C PHE A 71 -5.41 -1.79 -3.34
N ASP A 72 -6.23 -0.98 -2.67
CA ASP A 72 -6.43 0.41 -3.05
C ASP A 72 -5.42 1.32 -2.35
N PHE A 73 -4.73 2.13 -3.15
CA PHE A 73 -3.74 3.11 -2.70
C PHE A 73 -3.96 4.49 -3.34
N ARG A 74 -5.10 4.71 -4.00
CA ARG A 74 -5.43 5.98 -4.69
C ARG A 74 -5.48 7.16 -3.72
N GLY A 75 -5.39 8.39 -4.24
CA GLY A 75 -5.40 9.59 -3.40
C GLY A 75 -4.22 9.72 -2.43
N ASN A 76 -3.10 9.05 -2.70
CA ASN A 76 -1.83 9.20 -1.96
C ASN A 76 -0.79 9.97 -2.78
N PRO A 77 0.05 10.81 -2.16
CA PRO A 77 1.05 11.64 -2.84
C PRO A 77 2.31 10.85 -3.26
N PHE A 78 2.13 9.76 -4.00
CA PHE A 78 3.25 8.92 -4.43
C PHE A 78 4.21 9.68 -5.35
N GLN A 79 5.50 9.47 -5.13
CA GLN A 79 6.53 9.82 -6.13
C GLN A 79 6.29 8.98 -7.39
N CYS A 80 6.38 9.59 -8.58
CA CYS A 80 6.07 8.87 -9.83
C CYS A 80 6.90 7.60 -10.03
N ALA A 81 8.20 7.62 -9.69
CA ALA A 81 9.04 6.43 -9.80
C ALA A 81 8.58 5.29 -8.86
N CYS A 82 8.18 5.62 -7.63
CA CYS A 82 7.63 4.63 -6.69
C CYS A 82 6.28 4.08 -7.16
N LEU A 83 5.43 4.95 -7.72
CA LEU A 83 4.12 4.55 -8.21
C LEU A 83 4.22 3.51 -9.33
N VAL A 84 5.14 3.72 -10.28
CA VAL A 84 5.35 2.77 -11.39
C VAL A 84 5.73 1.39 -10.87
N GLU A 85 6.56 1.29 -9.83
CA GLU A 85 6.91 0.00 -9.20
C GLU A 85 5.67 -0.69 -8.61
N ILE A 86 4.81 0.06 -7.90
CA ILE A 86 3.57 -0.47 -7.30
C ILE A 86 2.63 -0.97 -8.39
N LEU A 87 2.40 -0.17 -9.44
CA LEU A 87 1.50 -0.51 -10.55
C LEU A 87 1.97 -1.78 -11.29
N ASN A 88 3.28 -1.91 -11.50
CA ASN A 88 3.85 -3.11 -12.11
C ASN A 88 3.63 -4.35 -11.24
N ASP A 89 3.84 -4.23 -9.93
CA ASP A 89 3.65 -5.34 -8.98
C ASP A 89 2.18 -5.79 -8.92
N VAL A 90 1.22 -4.87 -8.75
CA VAL A 90 -0.20 -5.22 -8.67
C VAL A 90 -0.69 -5.82 -9.99
N LYS A 91 -0.27 -5.28 -11.14
CA LYS A 91 -0.60 -5.84 -12.47
C LYS A 91 -0.03 -7.24 -12.65
N LYS A 92 1.23 -7.45 -12.27
CA LYS A 92 1.91 -8.76 -12.36
C LYS A 92 1.23 -9.82 -11.49
N LEU A 93 0.71 -9.41 -10.33
CA LEU A 93 0.08 -10.31 -9.35
C LEU A 93 -1.43 -10.45 -9.55
N GLY A 94 -2.04 -9.70 -10.48
CA GLY A 94 -3.48 -9.72 -10.71
C GLY A 94 -4.29 -9.14 -9.54
N ILE A 95 -3.74 -8.16 -8.84
CA ILE A 95 -4.39 -7.48 -7.71
C ILE A 95 -5.15 -6.26 -8.25
N GLU A 96 -6.44 -6.19 -7.93
CA GLU A 96 -7.28 -5.04 -8.23
C GLU A 96 -6.86 -3.84 -7.39
N HIS A 97 -6.78 -2.66 -7.98
CA HIS A 97 -6.30 -1.44 -7.31
C HIS A 97 -7.16 -0.21 -7.63
N ASP A 98 -8.32 -0.44 -8.24
CA ASP A 98 -9.28 0.56 -8.68
C ASP A 98 -10.69 0.02 -8.40
N ILE A 99 -11.09 0.08 -7.13
CA ILE A 99 -12.31 -0.60 -6.63
C ILE A 99 -13.53 0.32 -6.72
N ASP A 100 -13.31 1.63 -6.82
CA ASP A 100 -14.34 2.65 -6.67
C ASP A 100 -14.19 3.71 -7.78
N GLU A 101 -15.08 3.65 -8.77
CA GLU A 101 -15.07 4.54 -9.95
C GLU A 101 -15.26 6.02 -9.61
N ASP A 102 -15.72 6.35 -8.39
CA ASP A 102 -15.96 7.73 -7.94
C ASP A 102 -14.71 8.41 -7.35
N ILE A 103 -13.61 7.67 -7.15
CA ILE A 103 -12.35 8.20 -6.60
C ILE A 103 -11.45 8.71 -7.73
N GLU A 104 -10.86 9.90 -7.55
CA GLU A 104 -9.93 10.47 -8.54
C GLU A 104 -8.83 9.48 -8.94
N ASP A 105 -8.55 9.43 -10.24
CA ASP A 105 -7.50 8.63 -10.85
C ASP A 105 -6.17 8.71 -10.08
N ILE A 106 -5.39 7.64 -10.20
CA ILE A 106 -4.03 7.57 -9.67
C ILE A 106 -3.20 8.72 -10.26
N LYS A 107 -2.91 9.71 -9.42
CA LYS A 107 -2.00 10.83 -9.72
C LYS A 107 -0.71 10.66 -8.94
N CYS A 108 0.43 10.89 -9.59
CA CYS A 108 1.71 10.98 -8.90
C CYS A 108 2.17 12.43 -8.79
N SER A 109 2.94 12.70 -7.73
CA SER A 109 3.65 13.96 -7.59
C SER A 109 4.94 13.89 -8.41
N MET A 110 5.12 14.81 -9.36
CA MET A 110 6.35 14.87 -10.17
C MET A 110 7.55 15.10 -9.26
N THR A 111 8.54 14.21 -9.40
CA THR A 111 9.86 14.35 -8.79
C THR A 111 10.89 14.46 -9.90
N ASN A 112 11.92 15.30 -9.75
CA ASN A 112 13.03 15.37 -10.71
C ASN A 112 13.94 14.13 -10.71
N LYS A 113 13.57 13.10 -9.94
CA LYS A 113 14.29 11.84 -9.77
C LYS A 113 13.57 10.74 -10.53
N PHE A 114 14.35 9.95 -11.26
CA PHE A 114 13.85 8.80 -12.03
C PHE A 114 13.79 7.52 -11.19
N THR A 115 14.31 7.55 -9.97
CA THR A 115 14.31 6.44 -9.02
C THR A 115 13.42 6.78 -7.82
N CYS A 116 12.77 5.75 -7.26
CA CYS A 116 11.99 5.90 -6.04
C CYS A 116 12.93 6.23 -4.86
N LEU A 117 12.79 7.40 -4.25
CA LEU A 117 13.58 7.77 -3.08
C LEU A 117 12.94 7.20 -1.82
N ARG A 118 13.72 6.40 -1.08
CA ARG A 118 13.34 5.83 0.21
C ARG A 118 14.33 6.30 1.28
N PRO A 119 13.86 6.88 2.40
CA PRO A 119 14.72 7.31 3.50
C PRO A 119 15.54 6.17 4.13
N ASP A 120 15.08 4.91 3.99
CA ASP A 120 15.71 3.74 4.61
C ASP A 120 16.86 3.14 3.74
N GLU A 121 17.21 3.76 2.61
CA GLU A 121 18.24 3.30 1.66
C GLU A 121 19.46 4.24 1.55
N GLU A 122 19.61 5.22 2.46
CA GLU A 122 20.85 6.00 2.71
C GLU A 122 21.62 5.47 3.93
#